data_AF-A0A9E1XPT3-F1
#
_entry.id   AF-A0A9E1XPT3-F1
#
_cell.length_a   1.000
_cell.length_b   1.000
_cell.length_c   1.000
_cell.angle_alpha   90.00
_cell.angle_beta   90.00
_cell.angle_gamma   90.00
#
_symmetry.space_group_name_H-M   'P 1'
#
loop_
_entity.id
_entity.type
_entity.pdbx_description
1 polymer ?
#
loop_
_entity_poly.entity_id
_entity_poly.type
_entity_poly.pdbx_seq_one_letter_code
_entity_poly.pdbx_strand_id
1 'polypeptide(L)'
;DVGQTAQCVLTPIRALPASATTWERPRLLLGGDQVEFPVEMTSGQWLECQPDGSYELFSQLGETIASGQLPQPLPTVPTGQSTLVLDPDGESGQHRLRASLTTQGEPLV
;
A
#
# COMPACT_ATOMS: atom_id res chain seq x y z
N ASP A 1 -24.26 -22.12 -27.08
CA ASP A 1 -23.21 -23.02 -27.59
C ASP A 1 -22.25 -23.42 -26.48
N VAL A 2 -22.20 -24.72 -26.19
CA VAL A 2 -21.27 -25.34 -25.25
C VAL A 2 -20.48 -26.37 -26.06
N GLY A 3 -19.15 -26.34 -26.01
CA GLY A 3 -18.30 -27.35 -26.65
C GLY A 3 -17.60 -26.96 -27.95
N GLN A 4 -17.46 -25.67 -28.28
CA GLN A 4 -16.63 -25.25 -29.40
C GLN A 4 -15.17 -25.05 -28.97
N THR A 5 -14.24 -25.52 -29.81
CA THR A 5 -12.79 -25.38 -29.61
C THR A 5 -12.33 -23.99 -30.02
N ALA A 6 -11.66 -23.27 -29.12
CA ALA A 6 -10.95 -22.04 -29.44
C ALA A 6 -9.47 -22.34 -29.72
N GLN A 7 -8.96 -21.90 -30.87
CA GLN A 7 -7.53 -21.89 -31.15
C GLN A 7 -6.95 -20.52 -30.80
N CYS A 8 -5.92 -20.51 -29.95
CA CYS A 8 -5.17 -19.31 -29.60
C CYS A 8 -3.69 -19.52 -29.91
N VAL A 9 -3.04 -18.49 -30.45
CA VAL A 9 -1.60 -18.50 -30.70
C VAL A 9 -0.92 -17.77 -29.54
N LEU A 10 -0.14 -18.51 -28.76
CA LEU A 10 0.74 -17.92 -27.75
C LEU A 10 2.07 -17.57 -28.41
N THR A 11 2.44 -16.29 -28.34
CA THR A 11 3.78 -15.83 -28.73
C THR A 11 4.76 -16.07 -27.58
N PRO A 12 6.09 -15.97 -27.80
CA PRO A 12 7.06 -16.18 -26.75
C PRO A 12 6.80 -15.29 -25.53
N ILE A 13 6.60 -15.91 -24.37
CA ILE A 13 6.49 -15.20 -23.10
C ILE A 13 7.90 -14.72 -22.73
N ARG A 14 8.10 -13.41 -22.76
CA ARG A 14 9.31 -12.77 -22.22
C ARG A 14 9.05 -12.36 -20.79
N ALA A 15 9.66 -13.06 -19.84
CA ALA A 15 9.69 -12.60 -18.46
C ALA A 15 10.53 -11.32 -18.40
N LEU A 16 9.90 -10.21 -18.00
CA LEU A 16 10.65 -9.01 -17.64
C LEU A 16 11.30 -9.26 -16.27
N PRO A 17 12.55 -8.82 -16.07
CA PRO A 17 13.18 -8.93 -14.75
C PRO A 17 12.34 -8.14 -13.74
N ALA A 18 12.03 -8.79 -12.61
CA ALA A 18 11.43 -8.10 -11.48
C ALA A 18 12.49 -7.17 -10.88
N SER A 19 12.27 -5.86 -10.96
CA SER A 19 13.02 -4.88 -10.18
C SER A 19 12.33 -4.72 -8.84
N ALA A 20 12.99 -5.12 -7.77
CA ALA A 20 12.54 -4.71 -6.44
C ALA A 20 12.79 -3.21 -6.31
N THR A 21 11.77 -2.50 -5.85
CA THR A 21 11.90 -1.09 -5.49
C THR A 21 11.74 -0.93 -3.99
N THR A 22 12.53 -0.03 -3.43
CA THR A 22 12.52 0.36 -2.03
C THR A 22 11.80 1.70 -1.88
N TRP A 23 10.92 1.79 -0.90
CA TRP A 23 10.27 3.01 -0.47
C TRP A 23 10.80 3.37 0.91
N GLU A 24 11.69 4.35 0.94
CA GLU A 24 12.18 4.94 2.18
C GLU A 24 11.09 5.82 2.78
N ARG A 25 10.77 5.62 4.07
CA ARG A 25 9.77 6.37 4.83
C ARG A 25 8.43 6.53 4.10
N PRO A 26 7.62 5.45 3.97
CA PRO A 26 6.33 5.49 3.31
C PRO A 26 5.45 6.63 3.80
N ARG A 27 4.91 7.42 2.87
CA ARG A 27 4.02 8.54 3.15
C ARG A 27 2.64 8.35 2.57
N LEU A 28 1.65 8.62 3.39
CA LEU A 28 0.24 8.58 3.07
C LEU A 28 -0.37 9.95 3.31
N LEU A 29 -0.99 10.54 2.28
CA LEU A 29 -1.84 11.72 2.48
C LEU A 29 -3.28 11.25 2.70
N LEU A 30 -3.84 11.61 3.86
CA LEU A 30 -5.20 11.27 4.26
C LEU A 30 -5.97 12.56 4.57
N GLY A 31 -6.93 12.91 3.72
CA GLY A 31 -7.72 14.14 3.91
C GLY A 31 -6.89 15.44 3.84
N GLY A 32 -5.67 15.38 3.29
CA GLY A 32 -4.73 16.51 3.23
C GLY A 32 -3.63 16.47 4.28
N ASP A 33 -3.79 15.65 5.33
CA ASP A 33 -2.76 15.45 6.35
C ASP A 33 -1.80 14.32 5.95
N GLN A 34 -0.52 14.49 6.27
CA GLN A 34 0.52 13.52 5.96
C GLN A 34 0.79 12.58 7.14
N VAL A 35 0.77 11.29 6.89
CA VAL A 35 1.25 10.24 7.79
C VAL A 35 2.53 9.66 7.21
N GLU A 36 3.62 9.69 7.97
CA GLU A 36 4.90 9.12 7.59
C GLU A 36 5.25 7.95 8.50
N PHE A 37 5.53 6.80 7.89
CA PHE A 37 5.96 5.60 8.60
C PHE A 37 7.49 5.57 8.67
N PRO A 38 8.12 5.53 9.86
CA PRO A 38 9.58 5.56 10.00
C PRO A 38 10.19 4.16 9.77
N VAL A 39 9.90 3.57 8.60
CA VAL A 39 10.40 2.29 8.14
C VAL A 39 10.82 2.35 6.68
N GLU A 40 11.60 1.38 6.26
CA GLU A 40 11.87 1.10 4.85
C GLU A 40 10.99 -0.06 4.39
N MET A 41 10.38 0.05 3.21
CA MET A 41 9.59 -1.03 2.60
C MET A 41 10.18 -1.45 1.26
N THR A 42 10.39 -2.75 1.07
CA THR A 42 10.76 -3.34 -0.23
C THR A 42 9.55 -4.01 -0.88
N SER A 43 9.56 -4.10 -2.21
CA SER A 43 8.54 -4.82 -2.99
C SER A 43 8.20 -6.20 -2.41
N GLY A 44 6.91 -6.48 -2.23
CA GLY A 44 6.38 -7.73 -1.65
C GLY A 44 6.12 -7.65 -0.13
N GLN A 45 6.68 -6.66 0.55
CA GLN A 45 6.36 -6.37 1.95
C GLN A 45 5.05 -5.58 2.06
N TRP A 46 4.45 -5.60 3.25
CA TRP A 46 3.24 -4.86 3.54
C TRP A 46 3.21 -4.44 5.02
N LEU A 47 2.51 -3.35 5.31
CA LEU A 47 2.43 -2.75 6.63
C LEU A 47 0.98 -2.66 7.08
N GLU A 48 0.72 -3.01 8.35
CA GLU A 48 -0.55 -2.73 9.02
C GLU A 48 -0.35 -1.67 10.09
N CYS A 49 -1.26 -0.70 10.14
CA CYS A 49 -1.29 0.33 11.17
C CYS A 49 -2.62 0.29 11.90
N GLN A 50 -2.58 0.25 13.23
CA GLN A 50 -3.74 0.28 14.08
C GLN A 50 -4.20 1.71 14.35
N PRO A 51 -5.45 1.93 14.82
CA PRO A 51 -5.99 3.25 15.11
C PRO A 51 -5.20 4.05 16.16
N ASP A 52 -4.48 3.37 17.07
CA ASP A 52 -3.63 4.01 18.07
C ASP A 52 -2.26 4.43 17.53
N GLY A 53 -1.98 4.17 16.24
CA GLY A 53 -0.73 4.49 15.56
C GLY A 53 0.37 3.45 15.77
N SER A 54 0.10 2.33 16.45
CA SER A 54 1.01 1.19 16.43
C SER A 54 0.99 0.54 15.04
N TYR A 55 2.15 0.09 14.57
CA TYR A 55 2.26 -0.56 13.26
C TYR A 55 3.21 -1.76 13.26
N GLU A 56 2.96 -2.67 12.32
CA GLU A 56 3.80 -3.82 12.02
C GLU A 56 4.11 -3.87 10.52
N LEU A 57 5.38 -4.11 10.19
CA LEU A 57 5.86 -4.37 8.84
C LEU A 57 6.08 -5.87 8.70
N PHE A 58 5.53 -6.43 7.63
CA PHE A 58 5.58 -7.85 7.33
C PHE A 58 6.43 -8.14 6.09
N SER A 59 7.17 -9.25 6.13
CA SER A 59 7.81 -9.84 4.96
C SER A 59 6.76 -10.35 3.97
N GLN A 60 7.19 -10.69 2.75
CA GLN A 60 6.33 -11.33 1.77
C GLN A 60 5.78 -12.70 2.25
N LEU A 61 6.44 -13.32 3.23
CA LEU A 61 6.00 -14.58 3.84
C LEU A 61 5.06 -14.36 5.04
N GLY A 62 4.76 -13.11 5.40
CA GLY A 62 3.89 -12.76 6.52
C GLY A 62 4.59 -12.72 7.89
N GLU A 63 5.92 -12.74 7.92
CA GLU A 63 6.68 -12.62 9.17
C GLU A 63 6.81 -11.15 9.56
N THR A 64 6.59 -10.82 10.83
CA THR A 64 6.89 -9.47 11.34
C THR A 64 8.40 -9.22 11.26
N ILE A 65 8.81 -8.19 10.51
CA ILE A 65 10.22 -7.80 10.32
C ILE A 65 10.55 -6.47 10.99
N ALA A 66 9.55 -5.63 11.26
CA ALA A 66 9.69 -4.45 12.10
C ALA A 66 8.34 -4.09 12.74
N SER A 67 8.38 -3.34 13.83
CA SER A 67 7.20 -2.72 14.43
C SER A 67 7.57 -1.38 15.03
N GLY A 68 6.56 -0.54 15.30
CA GLY A 68 6.80 0.75 15.90
C GLY A 68 5.53 1.51 16.22
N GLN A 69 5.71 2.79 16.50
CA GLN A 69 4.67 3.74 16.83
C GLN A 69 4.84 4.97 15.95
N LEU A 70 3.76 5.47 15.38
CA LEU A 70 3.81 6.73 14.64
C LEU A 70 4.23 7.89 15.56
N PRO A 71 5.10 8.81 15.08
CA PRO A 71 5.52 9.95 15.88
C PRO A 71 4.39 10.97 16.11
N GLN A 72 3.36 10.95 15.26
CA GLN A 72 2.15 11.75 15.38
C GLN A 72 0.91 10.84 15.36
N PRO A 73 -0.19 11.23 16.02
CA PRO A 73 -1.46 10.51 15.91
C PRO A 73 -1.94 10.44 14.46
N LEU A 74 -2.69 9.40 14.13
CA LEU A 74 -3.38 9.32 12.84
C LEU A 74 -4.37 10.49 12.69
N PRO A 75 -4.47 11.12 11.51
CA PRO A 75 -5.40 12.20 11.28
C PRO A 75 -6.84 11.67 11.29
N THR A 76 -7.77 12.54 11.71
CA THR A 76 -9.19 12.23 11.62
C THR A 76 -9.63 12.36 10.17
N VAL A 77 -10.25 11.32 9.62
CA VAL A 77 -10.79 11.38 8.26
C VAL A 77 -12.05 12.23 8.26
N PRO A 78 -12.10 13.34 7.48
CA PRO A 78 -13.29 14.16 7.43
C PRO A 78 -14.46 13.37 6.83
N THR A 79 -15.68 13.74 7.23
CA THR A 79 -16.90 13.19 6.64
C THR A 79 -16.98 13.54 5.15
N GLY A 80 -17.51 12.60 4.36
CA GLY A 80 -17.61 12.74 2.90
C GLY A 80 -16.38 12.20 2.16
N GLN A 81 -16.09 12.77 0.99
CA GLN A 81 -15.03 12.27 0.13
C GLN A 81 -13.65 12.68 0.65
N SER A 82 -12.80 11.68 0.92
CA SER A 82 -11.39 11.87 1.26
C SER A 82 -10.49 11.26 0.19
N THR A 83 -9.38 11.91 -0.09
CA THR A 83 -8.36 11.37 -1.00
C THR A 83 -7.30 10.62 -0.20
N LEU A 84 -6.90 9.46 -0.72
CA LEU A 84 -5.76 8.69 -0.26
C LEU A 84 -4.66 8.79 -1.31
N VAL A 85 -3.54 9.41 -0.97
CA VAL A 85 -2.40 9.53 -1.90
C VAL A 85 -1.20 8.83 -1.30
N LEU A 86 -0.53 8.03 -2.13
CA LEU A 86 0.79 7.49 -1.83
C LEU A 86 1.81 8.47 -2.37
N ASP A 87 2.67 8.97 -1.51
CA ASP A 87 3.70 9.94 -1.86
C ASP A 87 5.09 9.27 -1.84
N PRO A 88 5.56 8.72 -2.98
CA PRO A 88 6.87 8.08 -3.03
C PRO A 88 7.98 9.11 -2.83
N ASP A 89 8.93 8.83 -1.93
CA ASP A 89 10.21 9.53 -1.92
C ASP A 89 10.92 9.24 -3.25
N GLY A 90 11.40 10.30 -3.90
CA GLY A 90 11.75 10.27 -5.32
C GLY A 90 12.78 9.22 -5.73
N GLU A 91 12.40 8.34 -6.64
CA GLU A 91 13.08 8.01 -7.90
C GLU A 91 11.98 7.60 -8.91
N SER A 92 12.10 8.03 -10.17
CA SER A 92 11.13 7.73 -11.21
C SER A 92 11.23 6.25 -11.62
N GLY A 93 10.42 5.40 -10.99
CA GLY A 93 10.16 4.02 -11.37
C GLY A 93 8.67 3.72 -11.32
N GLN A 94 8.21 2.66 -11.99
CA GLN A 94 6.83 2.20 -11.81
C GLN A 94 6.70 1.51 -10.46
N HIS A 95 6.33 2.27 -9.44
CA HIS A 95 5.96 1.74 -8.14
C HIS A 95 4.53 1.18 -8.22
N ARG A 96 4.34 -0.09 -7.85
CA ARG A 96 3.00 -0.66 -7.67
C ARG A 96 2.74 -0.87 -6.19
N LEU A 97 1.87 -0.03 -5.65
CA LEU A 97 1.43 -0.10 -4.27
C LEU A 97 -0.09 -0.16 -4.19
N ARG A 98 -0.58 -0.79 -3.13
CA ARG A 98 -1.99 -0.82 -2.77
C ARG A 98 -2.11 -0.38 -1.32
N ALA A 99 -2.89 0.66 -1.10
CA ALA A 99 -3.33 1.04 0.22
C ALA A 99 -4.82 0.75 0.37
N SER A 100 -5.24 0.45 1.60
CA SER A 100 -6.62 0.27 1.96
C SER A 100 -6.81 0.89 3.34
N LEU A 101 -7.89 1.64 3.49
CA LEU A 101 -8.22 2.34 4.70
C LEU A 101 -9.61 1.92 5.13
N THR A 102 -9.74 1.52 6.39
CA THR A 102 -11.03 1.27 7.02
C THR A 102 -11.23 2.33 8.09
N THR A 103 -12.25 3.16 7.94
CA THR A 103 -12.64 4.14 8.95
C THR A 103 -13.80 3.61 9.78
N GLN A 104 -13.87 4.04 11.05
CA GLN A 104 -15.02 3.84 11.91
C GLN A 104 -15.51 5.20 12.38
N GLY A 105 -16.83 5.38 12.40
CA GLY A 105 -17.47 6.63 12.80
C GLY A 105 -18.99 6.46 12.78
N GLU A 106 -19.70 7.54 13.13
CA GLU A 106 -21.16 7.56 13.03
C GLU A 106 -21.61 7.41 11.57
N PRO A 107 -22.76 6.75 11.31
CA PRO A 107 -23.32 6.64 9.97
C PRO A 107 -23.51 8.02 9.33
N LEU A 108 -23.18 8.14 8.03
CA LEU A 108 -23.50 9.34 7.26
C LEU A 108 -25.03 9.44 7.13
N VAL A 109 -25.61 10.54 7.61
CA VAL A 109 -27.06 10.84 7.56
C VAL A 109 -27.43 11.48 6.23
#